data_AF-A0A937QWF5-F1
#
_entry.id   AF-A0A937QWF5-F1
#
_cell.length_a   1.000
_cell.length_b   1.000
_cell.length_c   1.000
_cell.angle_alpha   90.00
_cell.angle_beta   90.00
_cell.angle_gamma   90.00
#
_symmetry.space_group_name_H-M   'P 1'
#
loop_
_entity.id
_entity.type
_entity.pdbx_description
1 polymer ?
#
loop_
_entity_poly.entity_id
_entity_poly.type
_entity_poly.pdbx_seq_one_letter_code
_entity_poly.pdbx_strand_id
1 'polypeptide(L)' 'MKVIVKDNQIEKAIRALKRKLTQEGFFAEIKDRRFYDKPSVKRKKKQAKAQKRRRKAMKEF' A
#
# COMPACT_ATOMS: atom_id res chain seq x y z
N MET A 1 -4.14 -13.43 -2.72
CA MET A 1 -4.71 -12.94 -1.44
C MET A 1 -6.05 -13.64 -1.17
N LYS A 2 -6.22 -14.29 -0.01
CA LYS A 2 -7.48 -14.98 0.38
C LYS A 2 -7.88 -14.59 1.81
N VAL A 3 -9.17 -14.37 2.04
CA VAL A 3 -9.76 -14.15 3.37
C VAL A 3 -10.89 -15.16 3.55
N ILE A 4 -10.83 -15.94 4.62
CA ILE A 4 -11.84 -16.93 4.98
C ILE A 4 -12.81 -16.25 5.95
N VAL A 5 -14.10 -16.30 5.65
CA VAL A 5 -15.15 -15.83 6.55
C VAL A 5 -15.40 -16.94 7.57
N LYS A 6 -15.33 -16.61 8.87
CA LYS A 6 -15.72 -17.50 9.96
C LYS A 6 -17.03 -17.00 10.55
N ASP A 7 -17.91 -17.94 10.91
CA ASP A 7 -19.12 -17.67 11.70
C ASP A 7 -20.04 -16.59 11.10
N ASN A 8 -20.12 -16.54 9.77
CA ASN A 8 -20.87 -15.53 9.01
C ASN A 8 -20.51 -14.06 9.32
N GLN A 9 -19.32 -13.79 9.90
CA GLN A 9 -18.88 -12.44 10.25
C GLN A 9 -18.31 -11.69 9.03
N ILE A 10 -19.20 -11.27 8.13
CA ILE A 10 -18.86 -10.67 6.84
C ILE A 10 -18.12 -9.33 7.00
N GLU A 11 -18.60 -8.44 7.87
CA GLU A 11 -17.98 -7.11 8.06
C GLU A 11 -16.52 -7.20 8.53
N LYS A 12 -16.26 -8.15 9.44
CA LYS A 12 -14.92 -8.41 9.97
C LYS A 12 -14.01 -8.93 8.87
N ALA A 13 -14.51 -9.82 8.01
CA ALA A 13 -13.77 -10.32 6.85
C ALA A 13 -13.45 -9.20 5.85
N ILE A 14 -14.40 -8.29 5.57
CA ILE A 14 -14.18 -7.12 4.70
C ILE A 14 -13.12 -6.20 5.31
N ARG A 15 -13.18 -5.93 6.61
CA ARG A 15 -12.18 -5.10 7.29
C ARG A 15 -10.78 -5.74 7.24
N ALA A 16 -10.70 -7.04 7.45
CA ALA A 16 -9.44 -7.79 7.33
C ALA A 16 -8.89 -7.76 5.90
N LEU A 17 -9.75 -7.91 4.89
CA LEU A 17 -9.40 -7.80 3.48
C LEU A 17 -8.83 -6.41 3.17
N LYS A 18 -9.54 -5.34 3.58
CA LYS A 18 -9.07 -3.95 3.37
C LYS A 18 -7.70 -3.71 4.04
N ARG A 19 -7.48 -4.22 5.25
CA ARG A 19 -6.18 -4.10 5.93
C ARG A 19 -5.07 -4.82 5.17
N LYS A 20 -5.31 -6.06 4.70
CA LYS A 20 -4.35 -6.80 3.88
C LYS A 20 -4.01 -6.07 2.57
N LEU A 21 -5.01 -5.53 1.86
CA LEU A 21 -4.79 -4.75 0.62
C LEU A 21 -3.92 -3.51 0.87
N THR A 22 -4.14 -2.82 1.98
CA THR A 22 -3.35 -1.64 2.36
C THR A 22 -1.92 -2.02 2.76
N GLN A 23 -1.74 -3.11 3.50
CA GLN A 23 -0.43 -3.60 3.91
C GLN A 23 0.43 -4.05 2.73
N GLU A 24 -0.19 -4.74 1.77
CA GLU A 24 0.46 -5.13 0.51
C GLU A 24 0.73 -3.93 -0.42
N GLY A 25 0.11 -2.77 -0.16
CA GLY A 25 0.30 -1.56 -0.95
C GLY A 25 -0.40 -1.59 -2.31
N PHE A 26 -1.37 -2.49 -2.48
CA PHE A 26 -2.07 -2.78 -3.75
C PHE A 26 -2.64 -1.51 -4.42
N PHE A 27 -3.27 -0.63 -3.64
CA PHE A 27 -3.83 0.62 -4.17
C PHE A 27 -2.77 1.60 -4.68
N ALA A 28 -1.60 1.64 -4.03
CA ALA A 28 -0.50 2.48 -4.48
C ALA A 28 0.09 1.94 -5.80
N GLU A 29 0.17 0.62 -5.92
CA GLU A 29 0.65 -0.03 -7.13
C GLU A 29 -0.30 0.18 -8.32
N ILE A 30 -1.62 0.07 -8.12
CA ILE A 30 -2.59 0.42 -9.15
C ILE A 30 -2.36 1.86 -9.62
N LYS A 31 -2.22 2.81 -8.69
CA LYS A 31 -2.00 4.22 -9.05
C LYS A 31 -0.74 4.43 -9.87
N ASP A 32 0.35 3.76 -9.49
CA ASP A 32 1.65 3.87 -10.17
C ASP A 32 1.64 3.17 -11.55
N ARG A 33 0.78 2.17 -11.76
CA ARG A 33 0.66 1.41 -13.02
C ARG A 33 -0.40 1.95 -13.98
N ARG A 34 -1.26 2.88 -13.57
CA ARG A 34 -2.35 3.44 -14.41
C ARG A 34 -1.84 4.07 -15.71
N PHE A 35 -0.66 4.70 -15.67
CA PHE A 35 -0.09 5.42 -16.80
C PHE A 35 1.42 5.17 -16.90
N TYR A 36 1.98 5.36 -18.08
CA TYR A 36 3.43 5.32 -18.26
C TYR A 36 4.08 6.54 -17.61
N ASP A 37 4.98 6.30 -16.66
CA ASP A 37 5.92 7.28 -16.15
C ASP A 37 7.31 7.09 -16.79
N LYS A 38 7.92 8.18 -17.26
CA LYS A 38 9.33 8.18 -17.70
C LYS A 38 10.25 7.62 -16.59
N PRO A 39 11.33 6.88 -16.91
CA PRO A 39 12.23 6.31 -15.91
C PRO A 39 12.80 7.32 -14.91
N SER A 40 13.06 8.57 -15.34
CA SER A 40 13.51 9.65 -14.45
C SER A 40 12.45 10.00 -13.39
N VAL A 41 11.18 10.08 -13.78
CA VAL A 41 10.05 10.34 -12.89
C VAL A 41 9.87 9.20 -11.90
N LYS A 42 9.97 7.94 -12.37
CA LYS A 42 9.93 6.76 -11.49
C LYS A 42 11.05 6.78 -10.45
N ARG A 43 12.29 7.11 -10.84
CA ARG A 43 13.43 7.25 -9.92
C ARG A 43 13.18 8.35 -8.87
N LYS A 44 12.70 9.52 -9.29
CA LYS A 44 12.39 10.65 -8.38
C LYS A 44 11.28 10.27 -7.38
N LYS A 45 10.19 9.65 -7.84
CA LYS A 45 9.09 9.16 -6.99
C LYS A 45 9.59 8.12 -5.96
N LYS A 46 10.44 7.18 -6.37
CA LYS A 46 11.04 6.16 -5.49
C LYS A 46 11.88 6.80 -4.37
N GLN A 47 12.75 7.76 -4.71
CA GLN A 47 13.57 8.47 -3.72
C GLN A 47 12.73 9.26 -2.74
N ALA A 48 11.73 10.01 -3.21
CA ALA A 48 10.81 10.76 -2.37
C ALA A 48 10.03 9.85 -1.40
N LYS A 49 9.54 8.70 -1.87
CA LYS A 49 8.85 7.70 -1.04
C LYS A 49 9.77 7.13 0.04
N ALA A 50 11.03 6.83 -0.29
CA ALA A 50 12.03 6.35 0.66
C ALA A 50 12.36 7.42 1.72
N GLN A 51 12.56 8.67 1.32
CA GLN A 51 12.82 9.78 2.24
C GLN A 51 11.64 10.00 3.19
N LYS A 52 10.40 9.95 2.68
CA LYS A 52 9.19 10.04 3.52
C LYS A 52 9.13 8.90 4.54
N ARG A 53 9.48 7.67 4.15
CA ARG A 53 9.52 6.51 5.06
C ARG A 53 10.57 6.69 6.16
N ARG A 54 11.77 7.19 5.81
CA ARG A 54 12.84 7.50 6.78
C ARG A 54 12.41 8.58 7.77
N ARG A 55 11.84 9.69 7.27
CA ARG A 55 11.32 10.77 8.13
C ARG A 55 10.24 10.30 9.09
N LYS A 56 9.34 9.42 8.64
CA LYS A 56 8.31 8.84 9.52
C LYS A 56 8.95 7.98 10.62
N ALA A 57 9.90 7.12 10.28
CA ALA A 57 10.58 6.26 11.26
C ALA A 57 11.35 7.07 12.31
N MET A 58 11.99 8.18 11.91
CA MET A 58 12.69 9.07 12.86
C MET A 58 11.75 9.88 13.76
N LYS A 59 10.49 10.06 13.39
CA LYS A 59 9.50 10.76 14.21
C LYS A 59 8.82 9.85 15.25
N GLU A 60 8.80 8.55 14.98
CA GLU A 60 8.22 7.53 15.88
C GLU A 60 9.23 7.04 16.94
N PHE A 61 10.49 7.49 16.85
CA PHE A 61 11.54 7.35 17.87
C PHE A 61 11.54 8.60 18.77
#